data_AF-A0A942FG03-F1
#
_entry.id   AF-A0A942FG03-F1
#
_cell.length_a   1.000
_cell.length_b   1.000
_cell.length_c   1.000
_cell.angle_alpha   90.00
_cell.angle_beta   90.00
_cell.angle_gamma   90.00
#
_symmetry.space_group_name_H-M   'P 1'
#
loop_
_entity.id
_entity.type
_entity.pdbx_description
1 polymer ?
#
loop_
_entity_poly.entity_id
_entity_poly.type
_entity_poly.pdbx_seq_one_letter_code
_entity_poly.pdbx_strand_id
1 'polypeptide(L)' 'MKNVEMKVEDNILIIKVDLTKEHGPSSSGKTIIIASTEGNISIPNKEDIKIGLNIYKKK' A
#
# COMPACT_ATOMS: atom_id res chain seq x y z
N MET A 1 7.21 0.89 -3.24
CA MET A 1 6.24 0.33 -2.26
C MET A 1 6.78 0.58 -0.86
N LYS A 2 5.93 1.14 0.01
CA LYS A 2 6.26 1.48 1.41
C LYS A 2 5.32 0.76 2.35
N ASN A 3 5.86 -0.07 3.24
CA ASN A 3 5.11 -0.76 4.30
C ASN A 3 3.88 -1.53 3.81
N VAL A 4 4.05 -2.24 2.70
CA VAL A 4 3.03 -3.15 2.16
C VAL A 4 3.72 -4.49 1.87
N GLU A 5 3.18 -5.57 2.42
CA GLU A 5 3.49 -6.94 2.02
C GLU A 5 2.24 -7.51 1.35
N MET A 6 2.41 -8.18 0.22
CA MET A 6 1.32 -8.77 -0.55
C MET A 6 1.61 -10.24 -0.85
N LYS A 7 0.59 -11.08 -0.72
CA LYS A 7 0.58 -12.45 -1.21
C LYS A 7 -0.79 -12.81 -1.76
N VAL A 8 -0.82 -13.76 -2.69
CA VAL A 8 -2.06 -14.34 -3.18
C VAL A 8 -2.13 -15.76 -2.66
N GLU A 9 -3.20 -16.07 -1.93
CA GLU A 9 -3.55 -17.43 -1.51
C GLU A 9 -4.83 -17.82 -2.23
N ASP A 10 -4.74 -18.85 -3.08
CA ASP A 10 -5.77 -19.22 -4.06
C ASP A 10 -6.19 -18.04 -4.96
N ASN A 11 -7.35 -17.45 -4.68
CA ASN A 11 -7.89 -16.28 -5.39
C ASN A 11 -8.05 -15.06 -4.47
N ILE A 12 -7.43 -15.09 -3.28
CA ILE A 12 -7.54 -14.04 -2.27
C ILE A 12 -6.22 -13.28 -2.22
N LEU A 13 -6.27 -11.98 -2.48
CA LEU A 13 -5.17 -11.06 -2.20
C LEU A 13 -5.15 -10.76 -0.70
N ILE A 14 -4.06 -11.12 -0.03
CA ILE A 14 -3.80 -10.78 1.37
C ILE A 14 -2.76 -9.67 1.41
N ILE A 15 -3.13 -8.57 2.06
CA ILE A 15 -2.27 -7.39 2.23
C ILE A 15 -1.98 -7.23 3.71
N LYS A 16 -0.71 -7.15 4.06
CA LYS A 16 -0.25 -6.89 5.42
C LYS A 16 0.45 -5.54 5.48
N VAL A 17 0.03 -4.73 6.44
CA VAL A 17 0.54 -3.38 6.67
C VAL A 17 0.73 -3.19 8.18
N ASP A 18 1.90 -2.67 8.56
CA ASP A 18 2.18 -2.32 9.95
C ASP A 18 1.71 -0.88 10.23
N LEU A 19 0.61 -0.73 10.95
CA LEU A 19 0.00 0.59 11.23
C LEU A 19 0.84 1.47 12.19
N THR A 20 1.91 0.92 12.78
CA THR A 20 2.81 1.69 13.67
C THR A 20 3.89 2.46 12.91
N LYS A 21 4.09 2.18 11.62
CA LYS A 21 5.13 2.83 10.80
C LYS A 21 4.61 4.09 10.13
N GLU A 22 5.51 5.07 10.02
CA GLU A 22 5.25 6.33 9.33
C GLU A 22 6.38 6.64 8.34
N HIS A 23 6.01 7.16 7.16
CA HIS A 23 6.92 7.49 6.07
C HIS A 23 6.95 8.98 5.74
N GLY A 24 6.64 9.81 6.74
CA GLY A 24 6.62 11.27 6.62
C GLY A 24 5.33 11.83 6.00
N PRO A 25 5.27 13.16 5.81
CA PRO A 25 4.10 13.82 5.26
C PRO A 25 3.90 13.48 3.78
N SER A 26 2.65 13.47 3.32
CA SER A 26 2.33 13.42 1.90
C SER A 26 2.77 14.67 1.16
N SER A 27 2.82 14.64 -0.17
CA SER A 27 3.24 15.77 -1.01
C SER A 27 2.43 17.05 -0.77
N SER A 28 1.16 16.92 -0.34
CA SER A 28 0.31 18.06 0.03
C SER A 28 0.56 18.61 1.45
N GLY A 29 1.33 17.89 2.27
CA GLY A 29 1.56 18.19 3.68
C GLY A 29 0.39 17.88 4.62
N LYS A 30 -0.78 17.46 4.09
CA LYS A 30 -2.03 17.31 4.87
C LYS A 30 -2.14 16.00 5.65
N THR A 31 -1.36 14.99 5.31
CA THR A 31 -1.47 13.64 5.86
C THR A 31 -0.09 13.05 6.14
N ILE A 32 -0.02 12.09 7.06
CA ILE A 32 1.18 11.26 7.29
C ILE A 32 0.96 9.91 6.60
N ILE A 33 1.93 9.50 5.78
CA ILE A 33 1.88 8.24 5.03
C ILE A 33 2.19 7.08 5.99
N ILE A 34 1.29 6.11 6.05
CA ILE A 34 1.49 4.83 6.78
C ILE A 34 1.93 3.75 5.79
N ALA A 35 1.28 3.66 4.62
CA ALA A 35 1.66 2.72 3.56
C ALA A 35 1.25 3.23 2.18
N SER A 36 1.98 2.84 1.14
CA SER A 36 1.62 3.14 -0.24
C SER A 36 2.23 2.16 -1.24
N THR A 37 1.48 1.81 -2.28
CA THR A 37 2.02 1.13 -3.47
C THR A 37 2.76 2.08 -4.41
N GLU A 38 2.68 3.39 -4.18
CA GLU A 38 3.33 4.45 -4.97
C GLU A 38 2.88 4.47 -6.45
N GLY A 39 1.63 4.08 -6.69
CA GLY A 39 1.01 3.97 -8.01
C GLY A 39 0.23 2.67 -8.16
N ASN A 40 -0.27 2.43 -9.37
CA ASN A 40 -0.89 1.15 -9.72
C ASN A 40 0.21 0.14 -10.06
N ILE A 41 0.21 -0.99 -9.38
CA ILE A 41 1.16 -2.09 -9.61
C ILE A 41 0.39 -3.40 -9.87
N SER A 42 1.04 -4.36 -10.52
CA SER A 42 0.46 -5.70 -10.67
C SER A 42 0.40 -6.43 -9.32
N ILE A 43 -0.64 -7.22 -9.10
CA ILE A 43 -0.71 -8.17 -7.99
C ILE A 43 0.27 -9.33 -8.25
N PRO A 44 0.95 -9.88 -7.22
CA PRO A 44 1.80 -11.06 -7.39
C PRO A 44 1.07 -12.20 -8.12
N ASN A 45 1.72 -12.78 -9.13
CA ASN A 45 1.20 -13.89 -9.95
C ASN A 45 -0.08 -13.57 -10.77
N LYS A 46 -0.45 -12.29 -10.92
CA LYS A 46 -1.62 -11.82 -11.68
C LYS A 46 -1.29 -10.50 -12.40
N GLU A 47 -0.56 -10.56 -13.52
CA GLU A 47 -0.04 -9.37 -14.21
C GLU A 47 -1.12 -8.40 -14.73
N ASP A 48 -2.27 -8.93 -15.12
CA ASP A 48 -3.39 -8.15 -15.66
C ASP A 48 -4.25 -7.46 -14.58
N ILE A 49 -4.07 -7.84 -13.31
CA ILE A 49 -4.83 -7.27 -12.20
C ILE A 49 -3.96 -6.24 -11.48
N LYS A 50 -4.41 -4.98 -11.49
CA LYS A 50 -3.69 -3.86 -10.88
C LYS A 50 -4.27 -3.48 -9.52
N ILE A 51 -3.41 -3.03 -8.62
CA ILE A 51 -3.76 -2.46 -7.32
C ILE A 51 -3.05 -1.13 -7.09
N GLY A 52 -3.81 -0.14 -6.62
CA GLY A 52 -3.30 1.08 -6.00
C GLY A 52 -3.80 1.16 -4.56
N LEU A 53 -2.89 1.22 -3.59
CA LEU A 53 -3.22 1.28 -2.16
C LEU A 53 -2.52 2.46 -1.50
N ASN A 54 -3.28 3.24 -0.74
CA ASN A 54 -2.76 4.31 0.12
C ASN A 54 -3.40 4.19 1.50
N ILE A 55 -2.56 4.17 2.53
CA ILE A 55 -2.99 4.19 3.92
C ILE A 55 -2.28 5.37 4.57
N TYR A 56 -3.06 6.26 5.16
CA TYR A 56 -2.57 7.49 5.75
C TYR A 56 -3.44 7.87 6.94
N LYS A 57 -2.87 8.68 7.83
CA LYS A 57 -3.66 9.40 8.84
C LYS A 57 -3.63 10.89 8.56
N LYS A 58 -4.69 11.58 8.97
CA LYS A 58 -4.66 13.04 9.03
C LYS A 58 -3.56 13.45 10.01
N LYS A 59 -2.87 14.53 9.66
CA LYS A 59 -1.95 15.16 10.60
C LYS A 59 -2.73 15.85 11.72
#